data_AF-A0A953BZ59-F1
#
_entry.id   AF-A0A953BZ59-F1
#
_cell.length_a   1.000
_cell.length_b   1.000
_cell.length_c   1.000
_cell.angle_alpha   90.00
_cell.angle_beta   90.00
_cell.angle_gamma   90.00
#
_symmetry.space_group_name_H-M   'P 1'
#
loop_
_entity.id
_entity.type
_entity.pdbx_description
1 polymer ?
#
loop_
_entity_poly.entity_id
_entity_poly.type
_entity_poly.pdbx_seq_one_letter_code
_entity_poly.pdbx_strand_id
1 'polypeptide(L)'
;MTGRNWILLLAALCIASALADLAYDKHGYFAFEHLPGFHGFYALAASVALGLVALAVRALLTRDANYYAPASTDAEEHPATDLERETADV
;
A
#
# COMPACT_ATOMS: atom_id res chain seq x y z
N MET A 1 25.49 -13.73 7.33
CA MET A 1 25.29 -14.10 5.91
C MET A 1 25.04 -12.82 5.12
N THR A 2 25.82 -12.54 4.08
CA THR A 2 25.89 -11.21 3.46
C THR A 2 24.82 -11.01 2.37
N GLY A 3 24.36 -9.78 2.15
CA GLY A 3 23.19 -9.48 1.29
C GLY A 3 23.24 -10.01 -0.15
N ARG A 4 24.44 -10.22 -0.73
CA ARG A 4 24.61 -10.85 -2.05
C ARG A 4 24.00 -12.27 -2.11
N ASN A 5 23.99 -13.02 -1.01
CA ASN A 5 23.39 -14.35 -0.96
C ASN A 5 21.85 -14.28 -1.06
N TRP A 6 21.22 -13.23 -0.52
CA TRP A 6 19.78 -13.01 -0.66
C TRP A 6 19.39 -12.64 -2.09
N ILE A 7 20.18 -11.81 -2.76
CA ILE A 7 19.96 -11.46 -4.18
C ILE A 7 20.01 -12.74 -5.04
N LEU A 8 20.98 -13.63 -4.80
CA LEU A 8 21.08 -14.91 -5.51
C LEU A 8 19.91 -15.87 -5.22
N LEU A 9 19.45 -15.95 -3.97
CA LEU A 9 18.27 -16.77 -3.60
C LEU A 9 16.98 -16.26 -4.26
N LEU A 10 16.75 -14.94 -4.26
CA LEU A 10 15.58 -14.33 -4.88
C LEU A 10 15.62 -14.48 -6.41
N ALA A 11 16.79 -14.29 -7.04
CA ALA A 11 16.97 -14.53 -8.47
C ALA A 11 16.69 -16.00 -8.84
N ALA A 12 17.22 -16.96 -8.07
CA ALA A 12 16.96 -18.38 -8.28
C ALA A 12 15.47 -18.73 -8.13
N LEU A 13 14.78 -18.16 -7.13
CA LEU A 13 13.34 -18.37 -6.92
C LEU A 13 12.49 -17.82 -8.07
N CYS A 14 12.81 -16.63 -8.59
CA CYS A 14 12.15 -16.06 -9.76
C CYS A 14 12.36 -16.90 -11.02
N ILE A 15 13.59 -17.37 -11.27
CA ILE A 15 13.91 -18.23 -12.41
C ILE A 15 13.19 -19.58 -12.31
N ALA A 16 13.20 -20.22 -11.14
CA ALA A 16 12.47 -21.46 -10.89
C ALA A 16 10.96 -21.30 -11.08
N SER A 17 10.39 -20.19 -10.63
CA SER A 17 8.95 -19.88 -10.81
C SER A 17 8.59 -19.66 -12.27
N ALA A 18 9.42 -18.95 -13.04
CA ALA A 18 9.23 -18.76 -14.47
C ALA A 18 9.35 -20.09 -15.25
N LEU A 19 10.29 -20.96 -14.89
CA LEU A 19 10.43 -22.29 -15.49
C LEU A 19 9.24 -23.20 -15.15
N ALA A 20 8.69 -23.10 -13.94
CA ALA A 20 7.47 -23.82 -13.57
C ALA A 20 6.25 -23.35 -14.37
N ASP A 21 6.17 -22.05 -14.70
CA ASP A 21 5.10 -21.50 -15.56
C ASP A 21 5.17 -22.01 -17.01
N LEU A 22 6.35 -22.43 -17.48
CA LEU A 22 6.56 -23.07 -18.79
C LEU A 22 6.38 -24.61 -18.77
N ALA A 23 6.53 -25.24 -17.60
CA ALA A 23 6.47 -26.70 -17.45
C ALA A 23 5.08 -27.23 -17.07
N TYR A 24 4.10 -26.34 -16.82
CA TYR A 24 2.76 -26.70 -16.38
C TYR A 24 1.71 -26.23 -17.39
N ASP A 25 1.15 -27.17 -18.15
CA ASP A 25 0.05 -26.93 -19.09
C ASP A 25 -1.22 -26.50 -18.36
N LYS A 26 -1.41 -25.18 -18.26
CA LYS A 26 -2.62 -24.58 -17.68
C LYS A 26 -3.78 -24.80 -18.63
N HIS A 27 -4.68 -25.72 -18.26
CA HIS A 27 -5.96 -25.95 -18.93
C HIS A 27 -6.93 -24.77 -18.69
N GLY A 28 -6.55 -23.60 -19.19
CA GLY A 28 -7.37 -22.39 -19.14
C GLY A 28 -8.67 -22.57 -19.91
N TYR A 29 -9.75 -21.97 -19.39
CA TYR A 29 -11.05 -21.99 -20.05
C TYR A 29 -11.10 -21.02 -21.24
N PHE A 30 -10.18 -20.04 -21.28
CA PHE A 30 -10.13 -19.00 -22.30
C PHE A 30 -8.91 -19.13 -23.21
N ALA A 31 -9.12 -18.82 -24.50
CA ALA A 31 -8.13 -18.93 -25.57
C ALA A 31 -6.95 -17.93 -25.48
N PHE A 32 -6.71 -17.31 -24.32
CA PHE A 32 -5.55 -16.44 -24.03
C PHE A 32 -4.73 -16.90 -22.81
N GLU A 33 -5.23 -17.84 -22.01
CA GLU A 33 -4.50 -18.36 -20.83
C GLU A 33 -3.27 -19.22 -21.20
N HIS A 34 -3.24 -19.75 -22.43
CA HIS A 34 -2.11 -20.51 -22.97
C HIS A 34 -0.91 -19.64 -23.39
N LEU A 35 -1.00 -18.30 -23.28
CA LEU A 35 0.12 -17.42 -23.62
C LEU A 35 1.22 -17.54 -22.54
N PRO A 36 2.48 -17.87 -22.89
CA PRO A 36 3.54 -18.07 -21.90
C PRO A 36 3.76 -16.79 -21.09
N GLY A 37 3.70 -16.91 -19.75
CA GLY A 37 3.82 -15.78 -18.83
C GLY A 37 2.55 -14.96 -18.60
N PHE A 38 1.40 -15.31 -19.22
CA PHE A 38 0.12 -14.61 -19.03
C PHE A 38 -0.22 -14.39 -17.55
N HIS A 39 -0.11 -15.44 -16.73
CA HIS A 39 -0.45 -15.38 -15.31
C HIS A 39 0.53 -14.53 -14.49
N GLY A 40 1.81 -14.46 -14.88
CA GLY A 40 2.80 -13.59 -14.25
C GLY A 40 2.51 -12.11 -14.53
N PHE A 41 2.21 -11.76 -15.79
CA PHE A 41 1.80 -10.41 -16.14
C PHE A 41 0.44 -10.04 -15.53
N TYR A 42 -0.52 -10.96 -15.50
CA TYR A 42 -1.81 -10.77 -14.85
C TYR A 42 -1.67 -10.52 -13.34
N ALA A 43 -0.84 -11.30 -12.63
CA ALA A 43 -0.60 -11.10 -11.20
C ALA A 43 0.06 -9.74 -10.90
N LEU A 44 1.00 -9.31 -11.75
CA LEU A 44 1.61 -7.98 -11.66
C LEU A 44 0.56 -6.88 -11.90
N ALA A 45 -0.20 -6.96 -12.99
CA ALA A 45 -1.23 -5.99 -13.34
C ALA A 45 -2.34 -5.90 -12.29
N ALA A 46 -2.81 -7.03 -11.76
CA ALA A 46 -3.80 -7.09 -10.69
C ALA A 46 -3.26 -6.49 -9.38
N SER A 47 -1.99 -6.71 -9.04
CA SER A 47 -1.35 -6.11 -7.86
C SER A 47 -1.25 -4.59 -7.96
N VAL A 48 -0.86 -4.07 -9.14
CA VAL A 48 -0.82 -2.63 -9.42
C VAL A 48 -2.23 -2.03 -9.40
N ALA A 49 -3.20 -2.69 -10.04
CA ALA A 49 -4.60 -2.25 -10.05
C ALA A 49 -5.20 -2.20 -8.63
N LEU A 50 -4.92 -3.19 -7.77
CA LEU A 50 -5.35 -3.19 -6.38
C LEU A 50 -4.76 -2.01 -5.59
N GLY A 51 -3.50 -1.66 -5.83
CA GLY A 51 -2.87 -0.46 -5.26
C GLY A 51 -3.53 0.84 -5.72
N LEU A 52 -3.88 0.95 -7.01
CA LEU A 52 -4.60 2.11 -7.57
C LEU A 52 -6.04 2.21 -7.02
N VAL A 53 -6.73 1.07 -6.84
CA VAL A 53 -8.05 1.03 -6.18
C VAL A 53 -7.92 1.46 -4.72
N ALA A 54 -6.90 1.02 -3.99
CA ALA A 54 -6.66 1.46 -2.61
C ALA A 54 -6.38 2.98 -2.52
N LEU A 55 -5.69 3.57 -3.51
CA LEU A 55 -5.48 5.02 -3.61
C LEU A 55 -6.80 5.78 -3.88
N ALA A 56 -7.65 5.27 -4.78
CA ALA A 56 -8.97 5.86 -5.06
C ALA A 56 -9.92 5.75 -3.85
N VAL A 57 -9.96 4.60 -3.20
CA VAL A 57 -10.73 4.37 -1.96
C VAL A 57 -10.21 5.24 -0.82
N ARG A 58 -8.88 5.44 -0.71
CA ARG A 58 -8.30 6.39 0.24
C ARG A 58 -8.79 7.81 -0.01
N ALA A 59 -8.87 8.27 -1.27
CA ALA A 59 -9.39 9.61 -1.58
C ALA A 59 -10.88 9.78 -1.23
N LEU A 60 -11.67 8.71 -1.31
CA LEU A 60 -13.09 8.71 -0.92
C LEU A 60 -13.31 8.64 0.60
N LEU A 61 -12.45 7.93 1.33
CA LEU A 61 -12.56 7.73 2.79
C LEU A 61 -11.80 8.79 3.62
N THR A 62 -10.81 9.48 3.03
CA THR A 62 -10.08 10.55 3.70
C THR A 62 -11.00 11.76 3.87
N ARG A 63 -11.29 12.10 5.12
CA ARG A 63 -12.16 13.22 5.52
C ARG A 63 -11.33 14.49 5.70
N ASP A 64 -11.96 15.66 5.62
CA ASP A 64 -11.27 16.95 5.79
C ASP A 64 -10.61 17.07 7.17
N ALA A 65 -9.45 17.74 7.22
CA ALA A 65 -8.68 17.93 8.45
C ALA A 65 -9.46 18.66 9.55
N ASN A 66 -10.35 19.59 9.17
CA ASN A 66 -11.14 20.41 10.09
C ASN A 66 -12.47 19.77 10.48
N TYR A 67 -12.76 18.54 10.06
CA TYR A 67 -14.07 17.91 10.26
C TYR A 67 -14.51 17.86 11.73
N TYR A 68 -13.55 17.65 12.65
CA TYR A 68 -13.79 17.61 14.10
C TYR A 68 -13.49 18.93 14.81
N ALA A 69 -12.91 19.93 14.14
CA ALA A 69 -12.56 21.23 14.73
C ALA A 69 -13.74 21.99 15.39
N PRO A 70 -14.98 22.00 14.85
CA PRO A 70 -16.11 22.65 15.55
C PRO A 70 -16.65 21.85 16.75
N ALA A 71 -16.01 20.73 17.11
CA ALA A 71 -16.36 19.88 18.24
C ALA A 71 -15.12 19.37 19.01
N SER A 72 -13.96 20.02 18.84
CA SER A 72 -12.73 19.73 19.59
C SER A 72 -12.64 20.66 20.80
N THR A 73 -12.18 20.13 21.93
CA THR A 73 -11.92 20.89 23.16
C THR A 73 -11.00 22.10 22.95
N ASP A 74 -10.06 21.99 22.01
CA ASP A 74 -9.09 23.04 21.67
C ASP A 74 -9.74 24.26 20.98
N ALA A 75 -11.04 24.18 20.67
CA ALA A 75 -11.86 25.27 20.16
C ALA A 75 -12.84 25.85 21.22
N GLU A 76 -12.85 25.29 22.44
CA GLU A 76 -13.55 25.87 23.59
C GLU A 76 -12.69 26.99 24.22
N GLU A 77 -13.32 27.97 24.85
CA GLU A 77 -12.58 29.08 25.47
C GLU A 77 -11.91 28.60 26.77
N HIS A 78 -10.60 28.34 26.70
CA HIS A 78 -9.81 27.86 27.83
C HIS A 78 -10.04 28.71 29.10
N PRO A 79 -10.35 28.09 30.25
CA PRO A 79 -10.64 28.82 31.46
C PRO A 79 -9.41 29.61 31.92
N ALA A 80 -9.62 30.87 32.31
CA ALA A 80 -8.54 31.78 32.71
C ALA A 80 -7.73 31.30 33.95
N THR A 81 -8.21 30.27 34.64
CA THR A 81 -7.52 29.58 35.75
C THR A 81 -6.38 28.68 35.28
N ASP A 82 -6.53 28.04 34.12
CA ASP A 82 -5.55 27.08 33.59
C ASP A 82 -4.45 27.78 32.76
N LEU A 83 -4.70 29.04 32.40
CA LEU A 83 -3.69 29.95 31.85
C LEU A 83 -2.81 30.49 32.98
N GLU A 84 -1.89 29.67 33.49
CA GLU A 84 -0.74 30.12 34.28
C GLU A 84 0.10 31.09 33.44
N ARG A 85 -0.27 32.37 33.48
CA ARG A 85 0.46 33.48 32.83
C ARG A 85 1.72 33.81 33.63
N GLU A 86 2.66 32.87 33.64
CA GLU A 86 4.05 33.18 33.94
C GLU A 86 4.50 34.30 32.99
N THR A 87 4.96 35.42 33.55
CA THR A 87 5.33 36.62 32.80
C THR A 87 6.62 36.35 32.03
N ALA A 88 6.47 35.85 30.81
CA ALA A 88 7.56 35.43 29.93
C ALA A 88 8.36 36.63 29.38
N ASP A 89 9.41 36.98 30.13
CA ASP A 89 10.47 37.94 29.84
C ASP A 89 10.08 39.44 29.87
N VAL A 90 11.10 40.32 29.97
CA VAL A 90 10.99 41.74 30.39
C VAL A 90 11.63 42.73 29.40
#